data_AF-K1XW68-F1
#
_entry.id   AF-K1XW68-F1
#
_cell.length_a   1.000
_cell.length_b   1.000
_cell.length_c   1.000
_cell.angle_alpha   90.00
_cell.angle_beta   90.00
_cell.angle_gamma   90.00
#
_symmetry.space_group_name_H-M   'P 1'
#
loop_
_entity.id
_entity.type
_entity.pdbx_description
1 polymer ?
#
loop_
_entity_poly.entity_id
_entity_poly.type
_entity_poly.pdbx_seq_one_letter_code
_entity_poly.pdbx_strand_id
1 'polypeptide(L)'
;MLDFLLSKINDFGLVDKFFSKLYNKQREKEIGNENYKRIELRKNEDETWVCFLPWRVSFKEANKLGFIPKNGRVIVYEGPIGLTNPNPNKAKDLLERLVADLKSLKLPNFSVLALSIGTYPGFYVANSFNVKKLVAVVPGSKLGSCIYGGIATQGVRQRAILFGIKDSKQYDSLIIGTNPIENLNNLPEDIEIHLANQDFFIPTIYGEELIGKLDELNKKYRIFRYDKGHVLTLYQFGRNNTL
;
A
#
# COMPACT_ATOMS: atom_id res chain seq x y z
N MET A 1 -10.53 -0.24 -26.49
CA MET A 1 -10.53 1.20 -26.85
C MET A 1 -10.01 2.05 -25.70
N LEU A 2 -10.62 2.00 -24.50
CA LEU A 2 -10.11 2.66 -23.29
C LEU A 2 -8.67 2.21 -22.95
N ASP A 3 -8.40 0.92 -23.09
CA ASP A 3 -7.08 0.31 -22.84
C ASP A 3 -5.96 0.82 -23.78
N PHE A 4 -6.29 1.15 -25.03
CA PHE A 4 -5.34 1.70 -25.98
C PHE A 4 -5.06 3.17 -25.65
N LEU A 5 -6.10 3.92 -25.28
CA LEU A 5 -5.99 5.32 -24.86
C LEU A 5 -5.14 5.44 -23.58
N LEU A 6 -5.39 4.64 -22.54
CA LEU A 6 -4.63 4.69 -21.28
C LEU A 6 -3.16 4.23 -21.43
N SER A 7 -2.85 3.44 -22.46
CA SER A 7 -1.47 3.02 -22.74
C SER A 7 -0.62 4.11 -23.41
N LYS A 8 -1.27 5.08 -24.10
CA LYS A 8 -0.61 6.17 -24.84
C LYS A 8 -0.67 7.53 -24.14
N ILE A 9 -1.42 7.64 -23.04
CA ILE A 9 -1.49 8.87 -22.25
C ILE A 9 -0.26 8.94 -21.34
N ASN A 10 0.66 9.85 -21.65
CA ASN A 10 1.56 10.42 -20.65
C ASN A 10 0.70 11.29 -19.74
N ASP A 11 0.35 10.74 -18.59
CA ASP A 11 -0.70 11.32 -17.76
C ASP A 11 -0.25 12.54 -16.96
N PHE A 12 1.03 12.75 -16.69
CA PHE A 12 1.51 13.84 -15.82
C PHE A 12 0.69 13.97 -14.51
N GLY A 13 0.13 12.84 -14.05
CA GLY A 13 -0.79 12.75 -12.91
C GLY A 13 -2.16 13.41 -13.07
N LEU A 14 -2.64 13.68 -14.28
CA LEU A 14 -3.98 14.22 -14.52
C LEU A 14 -5.07 13.23 -14.10
N VAL A 15 -4.88 11.93 -14.34
CA VAL A 15 -5.77 10.85 -13.88
C VAL A 15 -5.78 10.84 -12.35
N ASP A 16 -4.62 10.95 -11.69
CA ASP A 16 -4.59 11.06 -10.23
C ASP A 16 -5.41 12.27 -9.75
N LYS A 17 -5.21 13.46 -10.32
CA LYS A 17 -5.98 14.66 -9.96
C LYS A 17 -7.49 14.49 -10.17
N PHE A 18 -7.89 13.85 -11.26
CA PHE A 18 -9.28 13.56 -11.56
C PHE A 18 -9.89 12.58 -10.55
N PHE A 19 -9.21 11.45 -10.30
CA PHE A 19 -9.66 10.45 -9.35
C PHE A 19 -9.69 10.99 -7.92
N SER A 20 -8.73 11.84 -7.50
CA SER A 20 -8.75 12.48 -6.18
C SER A 20 -10.04 13.25 -5.94
N LYS A 21 -10.52 14.03 -6.92
CA LYS A 21 -11.80 14.75 -6.82
C LYS A 21 -12.99 13.81 -6.64
N LEU A 22 -13.03 12.70 -7.38
CA LEU A 22 -14.09 11.68 -7.25
C LEU A 22 -14.04 10.98 -5.88
N TYR A 23 -12.84 10.64 -5.41
CA TYR A 23 -12.64 9.96 -4.14
C TYR A 23 -12.99 10.85 -2.94
N ASN A 24 -12.64 12.14 -2.96
CA ASN A 24 -12.83 13.03 -1.81
C ASN A 24 -14.30 13.15 -1.37
N LYS A 25 -15.26 13.23 -2.31
CA LYS A 25 -16.69 13.33 -1.99
C LYS A 25 -17.24 12.11 -1.25
N GLN A 26 -16.71 10.93 -1.55
CA GLN A 26 -17.14 9.70 -0.91
C GLN A 26 -16.34 9.38 0.37
N ARG A 27 -15.11 9.91 0.51
CA ARG A 27 -14.21 9.66 1.65
C ARG A 27 -14.73 10.21 2.96
N GLU A 28 -15.38 11.38 2.96
CA GLU A 28 -15.83 12.03 4.19
C GLU A 28 -16.76 11.17 5.06
N LYS A 29 -17.51 10.25 4.45
CA LYS A 29 -18.44 9.35 5.12
C LYS A 29 -17.76 8.16 5.80
N GLU A 30 -16.52 7.85 5.44
CA GLU A 30 -15.82 6.63 5.87
C GLU A 30 -14.57 6.91 6.70
N ILE A 31 -14.16 8.16 6.83
CA ILE A 31 -13.05 8.53 7.70
C ILE A 31 -13.40 8.11 9.13
N GLY A 32 -12.60 7.19 9.68
CA GLY A 32 -12.82 6.59 11.00
C GLY A 32 -13.42 5.17 10.96
N ASN A 33 -13.73 4.62 9.78
CA ASN A 33 -14.05 3.20 9.67
C ASN A 33 -12.78 2.35 9.88
N GLU A 34 -12.79 1.56 10.95
CA GLU A 34 -11.67 0.74 11.39
C GLU A 34 -11.84 -0.76 11.07
N ASN A 35 -12.88 -1.11 10.31
CA ASN A 35 -13.12 -2.48 9.91
C ASN A 35 -12.30 -2.81 8.65
N TYR A 36 -11.65 -3.97 8.68
CA TYR A 36 -11.09 -4.61 7.48
C TYR A 36 -11.81 -5.92 7.23
N LYS A 37 -11.72 -6.43 6.00
CA LYS A 37 -12.26 -7.74 5.65
C LYS A 37 -11.13 -8.64 5.17
N ARG A 38 -11.02 -9.81 5.78
CA ARG A 38 -10.15 -10.89 5.29
C ARG A 38 -10.94 -11.84 4.41
N ILE A 39 -10.39 -12.19 3.25
CA ILE A 39 -10.92 -13.19 2.33
C ILE A 39 -9.84 -14.23 2.10
N GLU A 40 -10.19 -15.50 2.20
CA GLU A 40 -9.28 -16.61 1.94
C GLU A 40 -9.75 -17.41 0.74
N LEU A 41 -8.84 -17.64 -0.20
CA LEU A 41 -9.05 -18.44 -1.40
C LEU A 41 -8.05 -19.59 -1.37
N ARG A 42 -8.54 -20.82 -1.45
CA ARG A 42 -7.71 -22.02 -1.50
C ARG A 42 -7.77 -22.57 -2.91
N LYS A 43 -6.67 -22.41 -3.66
CA LYS A 43 -6.54 -22.94 -5.03
C LYS A 43 -5.42 -23.98 -5.15
N ASN A 44 -4.32 -23.83 -4.40
CA ASN A 44 -3.24 -24.81 -4.16
C ASN A 44 -2.50 -24.43 -2.85
N GLU A 45 -2.01 -25.37 -2.03
CA GLU A 45 -1.40 -25.07 -0.71
C GLU A 45 0.12 -24.85 -0.73
N ASP A 46 0.81 -25.19 -1.83
CA ASP A 46 2.29 -25.12 -1.92
C ASP A 46 2.85 -23.69 -1.89
N GLU A 47 2.03 -22.71 -2.27
CA GLU A 47 2.37 -21.29 -2.28
C GLU A 47 1.26 -20.51 -1.58
N THR A 48 1.63 -19.63 -0.65
CA THR A 48 0.69 -18.75 0.04
C THR A 48 1.04 -17.29 -0.20
N TRP A 49 0.06 -16.51 -0.65
CA TRP A 49 0.15 -15.08 -0.84
C TRP A 49 -0.74 -14.34 0.17
N VAL A 50 -0.16 -13.35 0.85
CA VAL A 50 -0.89 -12.39 1.67
C VAL A 50 -0.93 -11.06 0.92
N CYS A 51 -2.15 -10.62 0.58
CA CYS A 51 -2.38 -9.46 -0.27
C CYS A 51 -3.01 -8.32 0.53
N PHE A 52 -2.36 -7.16 0.57
CA PHE A 52 -2.88 -5.92 1.14
C PHE A 52 -3.33 -4.99 0.02
N LEU A 53 -4.65 -4.82 -0.11
CA LEU A 53 -5.24 -4.07 -1.21
C LEU A 53 -5.18 -2.55 -1.01
N PRO A 54 -5.28 -1.77 -2.10
CA PRO A 54 -5.43 -0.33 -2.01
C PRO A 54 -6.70 0.07 -1.27
N TRP A 55 -6.77 1.35 -0.91
CA TRP A 55 -7.95 1.91 -0.27
C TRP A 55 -9.19 1.73 -1.18
N ARG A 56 -10.26 1.14 -0.62
CA ARG A 56 -11.57 0.93 -1.26
C ARG A 56 -11.58 0.01 -2.47
N VAL A 57 -10.51 -0.74 -2.70
CA VAL A 57 -10.51 -1.79 -3.71
C VAL A 57 -11.00 -3.07 -3.04
N SER A 58 -12.20 -3.52 -3.43
CA SER A 58 -12.71 -4.84 -3.02
C SER A 58 -11.91 -5.95 -3.69
N PHE A 59 -11.95 -7.16 -3.13
CA PHE A 59 -11.38 -8.35 -3.74
C PHE A 59 -11.93 -8.59 -5.14
N LYS A 60 -13.24 -8.41 -5.35
CA LYS A 60 -13.87 -8.58 -6.67
C LYS A 60 -13.24 -7.64 -7.71
N GLU A 61 -13.00 -6.40 -7.31
CA GLU A 61 -12.37 -5.40 -8.16
C GLU A 61 -10.88 -5.68 -8.37
N ALA A 62 -10.13 -5.96 -7.31
CA ALA A 62 -8.71 -6.34 -7.39
C ALA A 62 -8.51 -7.57 -8.30
N ASN A 63 -9.38 -8.57 -8.20
CA ASN A 63 -9.34 -9.76 -9.04
C ASN A 63 -9.63 -9.42 -10.51
N LYS A 64 -10.60 -8.54 -10.78
CA LYS A 64 -10.89 -8.05 -12.15
C LYS A 64 -9.73 -7.25 -12.73
N LEU A 65 -9.04 -6.49 -11.90
CA LEU A 65 -7.88 -5.66 -12.30
C LEU A 65 -6.57 -6.47 -12.43
N GLY A 66 -6.60 -7.78 -12.12
CA GLY A 66 -5.42 -8.65 -12.21
C GLY A 66 -4.42 -8.47 -11.07
N PHE A 67 -4.81 -7.84 -9.97
CA PHE A 67 -3.92 -7.65 -8.82
C PHE A 67 -3.69 -8.94 -8.04
N ILE A 68 -4.69 -9.82 -8.00
CA ILE A 68 -4.65 -11.02 -7.17
C ILE A 68 -3.81 -12.11 -7.86
N PRO A 69 -2.83 -12.72 -7.17
CA PRO A 69 -2.10 -13.88 -7.68
C PRO A 69 -3.05 -14.97 -8.17
N LYS A 70 -2.73 -15.56 -9.32
CA LYS A 70 -3.60 -16.54 -9.98
C LYS A 70 -3.44 -17.93 -9.38
N ASN A 71 -2.25 -18.23 -8.86
CA ASN A 71 -1.85 -19.52 -8.31
C ASN A 71 -1.72 -19.46 -6.77
N GLY A 72 -1.72 -20.63 -6.14
CA GLY A 72 -1.55 -20.76 -4.69
C GLY A 72 -2.76 -20.39 -3.84
N ARG A 73 -2.58 -20.45 -2.52
CA ARG A 73 -3.50 -19.97 -1.50
C ARG A 73 -3.36 -18.46 -1.42
N VAL A 74 -4.47 -17.74 -1.46
CA VAL A 74 -4.45 -16.28 -1.39
C VAL A 74 -5.28 -15.80 -0.21
N ILE A 75 -4.68 -14.96 0.63
CA ILE A 75 -5.30 -14.31 1.78
C ILE A 75 -5.32 -12.82 1.49
N VAL A 76 -6.50 -12.25 1.30
CA VAL A 76 -6.68 -10.88 0.87
C VAL A 76 -7.26 -10.05 2.01
N TYR A 77 -6.60 -8.95 2.34
CA TYR A 77 -7.09 -7.93 3.25
C TYR A 77 -7.64 -6.77 2.42
N GLU A 78 -8.97 -6.68 2.34
CA GLU A 78 -9.66 -5.52 1.78
C GLU A 78 -9.63 -4.39 2.79
N GLY A 79 -9.31 -3.19 2.30
CA GLY A 79 -9.59 -1.97 3.02
C GLY A 79 -8.88 -1.86 4.36
N PRO A 80 -7.59 -1.50 4.37
CA PRO A 80 -7.09 -0.75 5.48
C PRO A 80 -7.63 0.71 5.43
N ILE A 81 -8.95 0.90 5.33
CA ILE A 81 -9.59 2.24 5.31
C ILE A 81 -9.15 3.04 6.55
N GLY A 82 -9.08 2.34 7.69
CA GLY A 82 -8.62 2.91 8.94
C GLY A 82 -7.10 3.05 9.05
N LEU A 83 -6.26 2.59 8.09
CA LEU A 83 -4.82 2.87 8.16
C LEU A 83 -4.53 4.32 7.78
N THR A 84 -5.42 4.98 7.04
CA THR A 84 -5.40 6.44 6.86
C THR A 84 -6.33 7.13 7.88
N ASN A 85 -6.19 6.79 9.17
CA ASN A 85 -6.98 7.44 10.22
C ASN A 85 -6.42 8.83 10.53
N PRO A 86 -7.27 9.86 10.69
CA PRO A 86 -6.82 11.16 11.20
C PRO A 86 -6.15 11.11 12.57
N ASN A 87 -6.53 10.14 13.41
CA ASN A 87 -5.89 9.85 14.68
C ASN A 87 -4.78 8.79 14.47
N PRO A 88 -3.50 9.15 14.65
CA PRO A 88 -2.38 8.23 14.40
C PRO A 88 -2.43 6.96 15.24
N ASN A 89 -2.86 7.05 16.50
CA ASN A 89 -2.95 5.89 17.39
C ASN A 89 -3.94 4.85 16.85
N LYS A 90 -5.06 5.28 16.27
CA LYS A 90 -6.03 4.36 15.65
C LYS A 90 -5.47 3.67 14.41
N ALA A 91 -4.64 4.37 13.63
CA ALA A 91 -3.96 3.76 12.48
C ALA A 91 -2.97 2.69 12.94
N LYS A 92 -2.22 2.95 14.02
CA LYS A 92 -1.33 1.98 14.67
C LYS A 92 -2.09 0.78 15.23
N ASP A 93 -3.14 1.01 16.01
CA ASP A 93 -3.97 -0.06 16.59
C ASP A 93 -4.55 -0.99 15.51
N LEU A 94 -4.96 -0.43 14.36
CA LEU A 94 -5.45 -1.22 13.24
C LEU A 94 -4.34 -2.07 12.61
N LEU A 95 -3.14 -1.51 12.41
CA LEU A 95 -1.99 -2.26 11.92
C LEU A 95 -1.68 -3.44 12.86
N GLU A 96 -1.63 -3.19 14.16
CA GLU A 96 -1.36 -4.21 15.17
C GLU A 96 -2.43 -5.31 15.18
N ARG A 97 -3.72 -4.96 15.04
CA ARG A 97 -4.81 -5.94 14.91
C ARG A 97 -4.68 -6.79 13.66
N LEU A 98 -4.36 -6.18 12.51
CA LEU A 98 -4.14 -6.90 11.25
C LEU A 98 -2.96 -7.87 11.36
N VAL A 99 -1.88 -7.44 12.01
CA VAL A 99 -0.71 -8.29 12.26
C VAL A 99 -1.05 -9.44 13.22
N ALA A 100 -1.80 -9.18 14.29
CA ALA A 100 -2.25 -10.20 15.23
C ALA A 100 -3.14 -11.25 14.54
N ASP A 101 -4.06 -10.79 13.68
CA ASP A 101 -4.88 -11.66 12.84
C ASP A 101 -4.03 -12.54 11.94
N LEU A 102 -3.02 -11.97 11.26
CA LEU A 102 -2.10 -12.76 10.44
C LEU A 102 -1.28 -13.78 11.26
N LYS A 103 -0.80 -13.40 12.45
CA LYS A 103 -0.11 -14.33 13.37
C LYS A 103 -0.98 -15.52 13.75
N SER A 104 -2.28 -15.29 13.94
CA SER A 104 -3.24 -16.36 14.31
C SER A 104 -3.37 -17.45 13.24
N LEU A 105 -3.07 -17.12 11.98
CA LEU A 105 -3.17 -18.04 10.84
C LEU A 105 -2.00 -19.03 10.76
N LYS A 106 -0.93 -18.81 11.53
CA LYS A 106 0.27 -19.69 11.59
C LYS A 106 0.79 -20.09 10.20
N LEU A 107 0.84 -19.14 9.28
CA LEU A 107 1.23 -19.41 7.89
C LEU A 107 2.72 -19.77 7.81
N PRO A 108 3.07 -20.97 7.32
CA PRO A 108 4.46 -21.29 7.06
C PRO A 108 4.90 -20.59 5.76
N ASN A 109 5.91 -19.73 5.85
CA ASN A 109 6.71 -19.23 4.73
C ASN A 109 5.87 -18.75 3.51
N PHE A 110 5.37 -17.52 3.56
CA PHE A 110 4.45 -16.93 2.58
C PHE A 110 5.06 -15.74 1.84
N SER A 111 4.46 -15.32 0.74
CA SER A 111 4.81 -14.10 0.00
C SER A 111 3.82 -12.98 0.31
N VAL A 112 4.28 -11.73 0.24
CA VAL A 112 3.47 -10.54 0.47
C VAL A 112 3.32 -9.76 -0.82
N LEU A 113 2.09 -9.45 -1.19
CA LEU A 113 1.76 -8.45 -2.21
C LEU A 113 1.09 -7.26 -1.53
N ALA A 114 1.63 -6.08 -1.74
CA ALA A 114 1.17 -4.87 -1.07
C ALA A 114 1.03 -3.72 -2.05
N LEU A 115 -0.14 -3.09 -2.08
CA LEU A 115 -0.51 -2.13 -3.13
C LEU A 115 -0.96 -0.80 -2.50
N SER A 116 -0.37 0.32 -2.93
CA SER A 116 -0.75 1.66 -2.45
C SER A 116 -0.69 1.73 -0.92
N ILE A 117 -1.72 2.22 -0.22
CA ILE A 117 -1.77 2.23 1.24
C ILE A 117 -1.56 0.83 1.86
N GLY A 118 -1.83 -0.25 1.13
CA GLY A 118 -1.54 -1.62 1.54
C GLY A 118 -0.04 -1.91 1.73
N THR A 119 0.86 -1.09 1.17
CA THR A 119 2.30 -1.21 1.42
C THR A 119 2.67 -0.93 2.86
N TYR A 120 1.90 -0.11 3.58
CA TYR A 120 2.13 0.15 4.99
C TYR A 120 2.13 -1.14 5.85
N PRO A 121 1.04 -1.92 5.89
CA PRO A 121 1.07 -3.21 6.57
C PRO A 121 1.97 -4.23 5.85
N GLY A 122 2.11 -4.14 4.53
CA GLY A 122 2.96 -5.04 3.75
C GLY A 122 4.43 -5.05 4.20
N PHE A 123 5.05 -3.86 4.35
CA PHE A 123 6.42 -3.75 4.83
C PHE A 123 6.55 -4.18 6.29
N TYR A 124 5.62 -3.77 7.15
CA TYR A 124 5.63 -4.18 8.56
C TYR A 124 5.56 -5.70 8.72
N VAL A 125 4.68 -6.36 7.96
CA VAL A 125 4.54 -7.82 7.93
C VAL A 125 5.80 -8.46 7.34
N ALA A 126 6.32 -7.97 6.22
CA ALA A 126 7.53 -8.53 5.61
C ALA A 126 8.75 -8.45 6.55
N ASN A 127 8.82 -7.44 7.42
CA ASN A 127 9.88 -7.29 8.41
C ASN A 127 9.63 -8.10 9.70
N SER A 128 8.37 -8.42 10.02
CA SER A 128 7.98 -9.10 11.26
C SER A 128 7.88 -10.63 11.13
N PHE A 129 7.90 -11.14 9.90
CA PHE A 129 7.69 -12.56 9.60
C PHE A 129 8.74 -13.06 8.62
N ASN A 130 8.91 -14.39 8.57
CA ASN A 130 9.74 -15.04 7.56
C ASN A 130 8.98 -15.12 6.22
N VAL A 131 8.96 -14.01 5.50
CA VAL A 131 8.33 -13.87 4.18
C VAL A 131 9.32 -14.33 3.10
N LYS A 132 8.84 -15.01 2.05
CA LYS A 132 9.68 -15.43 0.90
C LYS A 132 10.00 -14.27 -0.04
N LYS A 133 8.96 -13.49 -0.33
CA LYS A 133 8.99 -12.43 -1.34
C LYS A 133 8.10 -11.27 -0.92
N LEU A 134 8.56 -10.04 -1.15
CA LEU A 134 7.77 -8.83 -1.01
C LEU A 134 7.61 -8.15 -2.37
N VAL A 135 6.36 -7.98 -2.82
CA VAL A 135 6.02 -7.16 -3.98
C VAL A 135 5.28 -5.92 -3.49
N ALA A 136 5.91 -4.75 -3.61
CA ALA A 136 5.37 -3.48 -3.20
C ALA A 136 5.09 -2.60 -4.43
N VAL A 137 3.84 -2.19 -4.62
CA VAL A 137 3.42 -1.36 -5.74
C VAL A 137 2.97 0.00 -5.24
N VAL A 138 3.55 1.05 -5.81
CA VAL A 138 3.40 2.47 -5.43
C VAL A 138 3.53 2.68 -3.90
N PRO A 139 4.67 2.27 -3.29
CA PRO A 139 4.86 2.40 -1.85
C PRO A 139 5.20 3.82 -1.42
N GLY A 140 4.99 4.11 -0.13
CA GLY A 140 5.44 5.33 0.54
C GLY A 140 6.23 5.03 1.81
N SER A 141 7.14 5.94 2.18
CA SER A 141 8.11 5.77 3.27
C SER A 141 7.55 5.85 4.68
N LYS A 142 6.67 6.82 4.92
CA LYS A 142 6.07 7.12 6.23
C LYS A 142 4.62 7.53 6.04
N LEU A 143 3.73 7.00 6.88
CA LEU A 143 2.28 7.16 6.69
C LEU A 143 1.83 8.63 6.83
N GLY A 144 2.29 9.34 7.87
CA GLY A 144 1.97 10.75 8.11
C GLY A 144 2.51 11.64 6.99
N SER A 145 3.76 11.42 6.56
CA SER A 145 4.33 12.12 5.42
C SER A 145 3.51 11.92 4.14
N CYS A 146 3.10 10.67 3.85
CA CYS A 146 2.21 10.38 2.71
C CYS A 146 0.83 11.05 2.86
N ILE A 147 0.24 11.04 4.06
CA ILE A 147 -1.05 11.69 4.33
C ILE A 147 -0.98 13.19 4.05
N TYR A 148 0.10 13.86 4.47
CA TYR A 148 0.23 15.31 4.35
C TYR A 148 0.68 15.79 2.97
N GLY A 149 1.48 14.98 2.26
CA GLY A 149 1.98 15.27 0.92
C GLY A 149 1.05 14.81 -0.21
N GLY A 150 0.22 13.80 0.02
CA GLY A 150 -0.64 13.19 -0.99
C GLY A 150 -1.91 13.98 -1.31
N ILE A 151 -2.23 14.12 -2.60
CA ILE A 151 -3.47 14.79 -3.02
C ILE A 151 -4.71 13.98 -2.68
N ALA A 152 -4.58 12.67 -2.52
CA ALA A 152 -5.69 11.80 -2.18
C ALA A 152 -6.10 12.03 -0.70
N THR A 153 -5.13 12.20 0.20
CA THR A 153 -5.33 12.19 1.65
C THR A 153 -5.64 13.55 2.27
N GLN A 154 -5.93 14.57 1.46
CA GLN A 154 -6.20 15.94 1.93
C GLN A 154 -7.29 16.01 3.01
N GLY A 155 -8.39 15.26 2.85
CA GLY A 155 -9.46 15.22 3.87
C GLY A 155 -9.02 14.55 5.18
N VAL A 156 -8.14 13.55 5.12
CA VAL A 156 -7.55 12.91 6.31
C VAL A 156 -6.63 13.89 7.03
N ARG A 157 -5.77 14.60 6.28
CA ARG A 157 -4.91 15.67 6.81
C ARG A 157 -5.73 16.75 7.52
N GLN A 158 -6.78 17.27 6.88
CA GLN A 158 -7.62 18.32 7.48
C GLN A 158 -8.22 17.85 8.81
N ARG A 159 -8.74 16.62 8.87
CA ARG A 159 -9.26 16.07 10.13
C ARG A 159 -8.16 15.82 11.15
N ALA A 160 -6.97 15.39 10.75
CA ALA A 160 -5.85 15.19 11.67
C ALA A 160 -5.47 16.51 12.37
N ILE A 161 -5.49 17.63 11.62
CA ILE A 161 -5.30 18.98 12.17
C ILE A 161 -6.41 19.33 13.17
N LEU A 162 -7.67 19.02 12.87
CA LEU A 162 -8.79 19.22 13.80
C LEU A 162 -8.66 18.34 15.07
N PHE A 163 -8.03 17.17 14.98
CA PHE A 163 -7.67 16.33 16.12
C PHE A 163 -6.44 16.82 16.89
N GLY A 164 -5.81 17.92 16.49
CA GLY A 164 -4.65 18.50 17.17
C GLY A 164 -3.29 18.00 16.67
N ILE A 165 -3.23 17.29 15.54
CA ILE A 165 -1.98 16.91 14.89
C ILE A 165 -1.51 18.08 14.00
N LYS A 166 -0.38 18.68 14.35
CA LYS A 166 0.15 19.91 13.72
C LYS A 166 0.70 19.66 12.32
N ASP A 167 1.46 18.58 12.15
CA ASP A 167 2.18 18.28 10.92
C ASP A 167 2.44 16.77 10.75
N SER A 168 3.06 16.41 9.62
CA SER A 168 3.42 15.02 9.32
C SER A 168 4.43 14.45 10.30
N LYS A 169 5.38 15.25 10.82
CA LYS A 169 6.40 14.78 11.76
C LYS A 169 5.75 14.38 13.08
N GLN A 170 4.82 15.17 13.59
CA GLN A 170 4.06 14.81 14.78
C GLN A 170 3.25 13.54 14.54
N TYR A 171 2.57 13.42 13.38
CA TYR A 171 1.85 12.21 13.02
C TYR A 171 2.77 10.98 13.04
N ASP A 172 3.89 11.03 12.31
CA ASP A 172 4.84 9.94 12.18
C ASP A 172 5.49 9.57 13.54
N SER A 173 5.75 10.56 14.40
CA SER A 173 6.31 10.31 15.74
C SER A 173 5.39 9.51 16.66
N LEU A 174 4.06 9.67 16.51
CA LEU A 174 3.07 8.95 17.31
C LEU A 174 2.92 7.48 16.89
N ILE A 175 3.35 7.14 15.68
CA ILE A 175 3.32 5.78 15.13
C ILE A 175 4.73 5.22 14.90
N ILE A 176 5.73 5.75 15.61
CA ILE A 176 7.11 5.28 15.48
C ILE A 176 7.22 3.74 15.64
N GLY A 177 8.08 3.15 14.83
CA GLY A 177 8.29 1.70 14.73
C GLY A 177 7.38 1.00 13.72
N THR A 178 6.39 1.71 13.17
CA THR A 178 5.43 1.11 12.22
C THR A 178 5.66 1.51 10.77
N ASN A 179 6.41 2.60 10.53
CA ASN A 179 6.57 3.12 9.17
C ASN A 179 7.37 2.14 8.30
N PRO A 180 7.10 2.06 6.98
CA PRO A 180 7.82 1.16 6.08
C PRO A 180 9.34 1.36 6.12
N ILE A 181 9.80 2.61 6.20
CA ILE A 181 11.23 2.94 6.28
C ILE A 181 11.93 2.47 7.57
N GLU A 182 11.17 2.23 8.64
CA GLU A 182 11.66 1.70 9.91
C GLU A 182 11.64 0.17 9.92
N ASN A 183 11.00 -0.45 8.92
CA ASN A 183 10.72 -1.88 8.82
C ASN A 183 11.43 -2.51 7.62
N LEU A 184 12.75 -2.30 7.51
CA LEU A 184 13.54 -2.75 6.36
C LEU A 184 14.61 -3.81 6.71
N ASN A 185 14.92 -3.98 7.99
CA ASN A 185 16.07 -4.79 8.44
C ASN A 185 15.91 -6.28 8.14
N ASN A 186 14.70 -6.82 8.30
CA ASN A 186 14.42 -8.25 8.17
C ASN A 186 13.62 -8.58 6.90
N LEU A 187 13.64 -7.71 5.89
CA LEU A 187 12.97 -7.98 4.63
C LEU A 187 13.53 -9.22 3.92
N PRO A 188 12.71 -9.91 3.09
CA PRO A 188 13.14 -11.04 2.29
C PRO A 188 14.28 -10.69 1.33
N GLU A 189 14.93 -11.72 0.78
CA GLU A 189 15.94 -11.55 -0.29
C GLU A 189 15.30 -11.17 -1.63
N ASP A 190 14.05 -11.59 -1.87
CA ASP A 190 13.31 -11.24 -3.09
C ASP A 190 12.34 -10.08 -2.80
N ILE A 191 12.77 -8.87 -3.19
CA ILE A 191 11.99 -7.64 -3.08
C ILE A 191 11.77 -7.07 -4.48
N GLU A 192 10.51 -6.85 -4.85
CA GLU A 192 10.11 -6.16 -6.08
C GLU A 192 9.39 -4.85 -5.71
N ILE A 193 9.86 -3.72 -6.26
CA ILE A 193 9.27 -2.39 -6.05
C ILE A 193 8.79 -1.86 -7.39
N HIS A 194 7.51 -1.53 -7.49
CA HIS A 194 6.92 -0.89 -8.66
C HIS A 194 6.63 0.58 -8.33
N LEU A 195 7.41 1.50 -8.88
CA LEU A 195 7.37 2.91 -8.54
C LEU A 195 6.78 3.75 -9.68
N ALA A 196 5.81 4.61 -9.35
CA ALA A 196 5.26 5.61 -10.24
C ALA A 196 6.11 6.90 -10.17
N ASN A 197 6.64 7.36 -11.31
CA ASN A 197 7.48 8.56 -11.39
C ASN A 197 6.68 9.87 -11.27
N GLN A 198 5.35 9.82 -11.44
CA GLN A 198 4.46 10.98 -11.41
C GLN A 198 3.31 10.78 -10.43
N ASP A 199 3.59 10.11 -9.31
CA ASP A 199 2.59 9.78 -8.30
C ASP A 199 2.21 11.03 -7.51
N PHE A 200 0.92 11.40 -7.52
CA PHE A 200 0.42 12.48 -6.67
C PHE A 200 -0.37 11.97 -5.46
N PHE A 201 -0.78 10.69 -5.46
CA PHE A 201 -1.50 10.09 -4.34
C PHE A 201 -0.56 9.79 -3.18
N ILE A 202 0.58 9.18 -3.49
CA ILE A 202 1.72 8.93 -2.62
C ILE A 202 2.93 9.53 -3.35
N PRO A 203 3.28 10.80 -3.08
CA PRO A 203 4.33 11.50 -3.81
C PRO A 203 5.58 10.66 -4.01
N THR A 204 6.06 10.57 -5.25
CA THR A 204 7.17 9.68 -5.67
C THR A 204 8.40 9.78 -4.75
N ILE A 205 8.68 10.98 -4.22
CA ILE A 205 9.77 11.22 -3.27
C ILE A 205 9.74 10.26 -2.06
N TYR A 206 8.57 9.83 -1.60
CA TYR A 206 8.44 8.89 -0.48
C TYR A 206 8.77 7.45 -0.89
N GLY A 207 8.57 7.08 -2.16
CA GLY A 207 9.07 5.83 -2.70
C GLY A 207 10.59 5.86 -2.87
N GLU A 208 11.15 6.99 -3.33
CA GLU A 208 12.60 7.20 -3.43
C GLU A 208 13.29 7.18 -2.05
N GLU A 209 12.67 7.76 -1.01
CA GLU A 209 13.18 7.71 0.36
C GLU A 209 13.32 6.26 0.86
N LEU A 210 12.37 5.38 0.51
CA LEU A 210 12.47 3.95 0.81
C LEU A 210 13.61 3.26 0.07
N ILE A 211 13.74 3.55 -1.23
CA ILE A 211 14.79 2.98 -2.08
C ILE A 211 16.17 3.38 -1.55
N GLY A 212 16.38 4.67 -1.28
CA GLY A 212 17.62 5.16 -0.68
C GLY A 212 17.92 4.47 0.65
N LYS A 213 16.90 4.21 1.49
CA LYS A 213 17.11 3.47 2.74
C LYS A 213 17.46 2.00 2.54
N LEU A 214 16.91 1.34 1.52
CA LEU A 214 17.30 -0.02 1.14
C LEU A 214 18.76 -0.07 0.66
N ASP A 215 19.19 0.93 -0.11
CA ASP A 215 20.58 1.07 -0.57
C ASP A 215 21.54 1.25 0.62
N GLU A 216 21.21 2.14 1.56
CA GLU A 216 21.99 2.33 2.80
C GLU A 216 22.15 1.02 3.61
N LEU A 217 21.13 0.17 3.59
CA LEU A 217 21.11 -1.12 4.28
C LEU A 217 21.71 -2.26 3.45
N ASN A 218 22.24 -1.97 2.25
CA ASN A 218 22.76 -2.96 1.28
C ASN A 218 21.75 -4.08 0.96
N LYS A 219 20.45 -3.76 0.94
CA LYS A 219 19.41 -4.72 0.57
C LYS A 219 19.34 -4.85 -0.95
N LYS A 220 19.26 -6.09 -1.45
CA LYS A 220 19.03 -6.34 -2.88
C LYS A 220 17.54 -6.23 -3.17
N TYR A 221 17.19 -5.52 -4.23
CA TYR A 221 15.81 -5.40 -4.70
C TYR A 221 15.79 -5.21 -6.22
N ARG A 222 14.63 -5.48 -6.81
CA ARG A 222 14.32 -5.18 -8.21
C ARG A 222 13.35 -4.01 -8.25
N ILE A 223 13.64 -3.02 -9.09
CA ILE A 223 12.81 -1.85 -9.25
C ILE A 223 12.26 -1.75 -10.68
N PHE A 224 10.95 -1.53 -10.78
CA PHE A 224 10.24 -1.26 -12.01
C PHE A 224 9.69 0.16 -11.94
N ARG A 225 10.19 1.04 -12.79
CA ARG A 225 9.77 2.44 -12.85
C ARG A 225 8.74 2.64 -13.95
N TYR A 226 7.72 3.42 -13.66
CA TYR A 226 6.63 3.72 -14.57
C TYR A 226 6.52 5.24 -14.74
N ASP A 227 6.58 5.72 -15.98
CA ASP A 227 6.38 7.14 -16.32
C ASP A 227 4.90 7.54 -16.29
N LYS A 228 4.24 7.25 -15.16
CA LYS A 228 2.80 7.39 -14.95
C LYS A 228 2.51 7.82 -13.51
N GLY A 229 1.26 8.24 -13.28
CA GLY A 229 0.70 8.45 -11.96
C GLY A 229 0.35 7.16 -11.22
N HIS A 230 -0.17 7.31 -10.01
CA HIS A 230 -0.52 6.23 -9.08
C HIS A 230 -1.47 5.20 -9.70
N VAL A 231 -2.61 5.68 -10.20
CA VAL A 231 -3.71 4.81 -10.65
C VAL A 231 -3.30 3.99 -11.87
N LEU A 232 -2.63 4.64 -12.82
CA LEU A 232 -2.19 3.97 -14.04
C LEU A 232 -1.05 2.98 -13.79
N THR A 233 -0.18 3.26 -12.82
CA THR A 233 0.88 2.33 -12.41
C THR A 233 0.27 1.07 -11.79
N LEU A 234 -0.71 1.21 -10.89
CA LEU A 234 -1.47 0.07 -10.35
C LEU A 234 -2.12 -0.73 -11.48
N TYR A 235 -2.82 -0.08 -12.40
CA TYR A 235 -3.47 -0.75 -13.52
C TYR A 235 -2.47 -1.49 -14.43
N GLN A 236 -1.32 -0.87 -14.73
CA GLN A 236 -0.28 -1.50 -15.54
C GLN A 236 0.36 -2.68 -14.82
N PHE A 237 0.59 -2.57 -13.50
CA PHE A 237 1.03 -3.70 -12.68
C PHE A 237 0.04 -4.86 -12.80
N GLY A 238 -1.25 -4.64 -12.55
CA GLY A 238 -2.27 -5.69 -12.61
C GLY A 238 -2.38 -6.41 -13.94
N ARG A 239 -2.16 -5.70 -15.06
CA ARG A 239 -2.16 -6.31 -16.40
C ARG A 239 -0.95 -7.19 -16.68
N ASN A 240 0.20 -6.79 -16.15
CA ASN A 240 1.47 -7.48 -16.35
C ASN A 240 1.76 -8.48 -15.22
N ASN A 241 0.87 -8.57 -14.23
CA ASN A 241 1.03 -9.41 -13.07
C ASN A 241 0.99 -10.89 -13.48
N THR A 242 2.11 -11.57 -13.28
CA THR A 242 2.27 -13.00 -13.55
C THR A 242 2.39 -13.83 -12.27
N LEU A 243 2.12 -13.23 -11.10
CA LEU A 243 2.05 -13.92 -9.81
C LEU A 243 0.90 -14.94 -9.77
#